data_AF-A0A3C7Z825-F1
#
_entry.id   AF-A0A3C7Z825-F1
#
_cell.length_a   1.000
_cell.length_b   1.000
_cell.length_c   1.000
_cell.angle_alpha   90.00
_cell.angle_beta   90.00
_cell.angle_gamma   90.00
#
_symmetry.space_group_name_H-M   'P 1'
#
loop_
_entity.id
_entity.type
_entity.pdbx_description
1 polymer ?
#
loop_
_entity_poly.entity_id
_entity_poly.type
_entity_poly.pdbx_seq_one_letter_code
_entity_poly.pdbx_strand_id
1 'polypeptide(L)'
;MMSFEQSNVQAMEWQEPALGYLYNGPEMLDGLSRTSRGEPSTFGSTPFNAFLPSIIDQQRTVIEHNDAQFQNVPEGVRPELATEAIDFNYGRVHHRTEKNFESFECREYYSFDRIPEELHETAQRVITGHGSPAENILIADILGMPTVELASTTHAYGRPERMKHLEDQRLAVEEAITFHDGTIIRSQKNHDKATWSRADHFQIKGECFKAGANRDASSLDGLRMTRTRTVGRVGLYRIYERSSFILDISKLPVDFMPQLQAIDITKPEKEEQMLAIPGFYAAIKDALRNDDYAAAIPIATTAWGVRENGQQIYENGRWRVRHLHSVSQSGQDRPLNAQYELLGLSA
;
A
#
# COMPACT_ATOMS: atom_id res chain seq x y z
N MET A 1 -49.00 -38.24 11.60
CA MET A 1 -48.89 -37.26 10.51
C MET A 1 -49.03 -35.89 11.14
N MET A 2 -47.91 -35.25 11.47
CA MET A 2 -47.88 -33.91 12.04
C MET A 2 -47.53 -32.93 10.92
N SER A 3 -48.31 -31.85 10.88
CA SER A 3 -48.23 -30.75 9.93
C SER A 3 -46.88 -30.04 10.03
N PHE A 4 -46.28 -29.77 8.89
CA PHE A 4 -45.16 -28.83 8.75
C PHE A 4 -45.64 -27.44 9.17
N GLU A 5 -45.22 -26.98 10.34
CA GLU A 5 -45.28 -25.58 10.69
C GLU A 5 -44.32 -24.81 9.77
N GLN A 6 -44.91 -23.95 8.95
CA GLN A 6 -44.23 -22.93 8.19
C GLN A 6 -43.46 -22.04 9.17
N SER A 7 -42.14 -22.17 9.24
CA SER A 7 -41.30 -21.12 9.78
C SER A 7 -41.41 -19.93 8.83
N ASN A 8 -42.15 -18.91 9.26
CA ASN A 8 -42.09 -17.58 8.70
C ASN A 8 -40.68 -17.02 8.92
N VAL A 9 -39.76 -17.39 8.02
CA VAL A 9 -38.59 -16.55 7.74
C VAL A 9 -39.18 -15.35 7.02
N GLN A 10 -39.50 -14.29 7.78
CA GLN A 10 -39.60 -12.98 7.20
C GLN A 10 -38.29 -12.78 6.42
N ALA A 11 -38.39 -12.81 5.09
CA ALA A 11 -37.37 -12.24 4.26
C ALA A 11 -37.19 -10.82 4.80
N MET A 12 -36.07 -10.57 5.49
CA MET A 12 -35.59 -9.21 5.59
C MET A 12 -35.51 -8.75 4.14
N GLU A 13 -36.43 -7.89 3.73
CA GLU A 13 -36.20 -6.98 2.63
C GLU A 13 -34.91 -6.26 3.02
N TRP A 14 -33.79 -6.79 2.55
CA TRP A 14 -32.52 -6.14 2.62
C TRP A 14 -32.71 -4.87 1.80
N GLN A 15 -32.91 -3.75 2.50
CA GLN A 15 -32.83 -2.44 1.87
C GLN A 15 -31.52 -2.43 1.11
N GLU A 16 -31.61 -2.31 -0.22
CA GLU A 16 -30.46 -2.01 -1.05
C GLU A 16 -29.69 -0.90 -0.32
N PRO A 17 -28.47 -1.14 0.17
CA PRO A 17 -27.69 -0.06 0.72
C PRO A 17 -27.62 0.95 -0.41
N ALA A 18 -27.97 2.20 -0.10
CA ALA A 18 -28.27 3.25 -1.04
C ALA A 18 -27.06 3.61 -1.92
N LEU A 19 -26.71 2.72 -2.84
CA LEU A 19 -25.63 2.84 -3.83
C LEU A 19 -25.88 4.06 -4.74
N GLY A 20 -27.14 4.49 -4.83
CA GLY A 20 -27.56 5.72 -5.52
C GLY A 20 -27.04 7.04 -4.92
N TYR A 21 -26.44 7.06 -3.72
CA TYR A 21 -25.83 8.30 -3.19
C TYR A 21 -24.35 8.49 -3.55
N LEU A 22 -23.68 7.48 -4.10
CA LEU A 22 -22.27 7.57 -4.53
C LEU A 22 -22.11 7.93 -6.01
N TYR A 23 -23.22 8.07 -6.75
CA TYR A 23 -23.23 8.31 -8.19
C TYR A 23 -24.07 9.53 -8.55
N ASN A 24 -23.40 10.60 -9.01
CA ASN A 24 -24.05 11.81 -9.55
C ASN A 24 -24.01 11.81 -11.10
N GLY A 25 -24.44 10.72 -11.74
CA GLY A 25 -24.74 10.70 -13.17
C GLY A 25 -23.55 10.63 -14.16
N PRO A 26 -23.80 10.74 -15.48
CA PRO A 26 -22.81 10.57 -16.55
C PRO A 26 -21.61 11.53 -16.48
N GLU A 27 -21.79 12.72 -15.91
CA GLU A 27 -20.72 13.72 -15.75
C GLU A 27 -19.62 13.23 -14.79
N MET A 28 -19.98 12.42 -13.78
CA MET A 28 -19.03 11.81 -12.87
C MET A 28 -18.18 10.76 -13.58
N LEU A 29 -18.75 9.93 -14.46
CA LEU A 29 -18.00 8.94 -15.24
C LEU A 29 -17.01 9.59 -16.22
N ASP A 30 -17.46 10.63 -16.91
CA ASP A 30 -16.61 11.42 -17.79
C ASP A 30 -15.47 12.08 -16.99
N GLY A 31 -15.78 12.68 -15.84
CA GLY A 31 -14.77 13.22 -14.92
C GLY A 31 -13.77 12.17 -14.42
N LEU A 32 -14.27 10.99 -14.02
CA LEU A 32 -13.47 9.87 -13.52
C LEU A 32 -12.49 9.38 -14.60
N SER A 33 -12.96 9.26 -15.85
CA SER A 33 -12.14 8.83 -16.98
C SER A 33 -10.99 9.80 -17.29
N ARG A 34 -11.14 11.09 -16.94
CA ARG A 34 -10.16 12.15 -17.15
C ARG A 34 -9.13 12.25 -16.02
N THR A 35 -9.32 11.55 -14.91
CA THR A 35 -8.34 11.55 -13.80
C THR A 35 -7.01 10.93 -14.24
N SER A 36 -5.91 11.46 -13.71
CA SER A 36 -4.56 11.00 -14.07
C SER A 36 -4.37 9.53 -13.78
N ARG A 37 -3.80 8.81 -14.75
CA ARG A 37 -3.55 7.36 -14.68
C ARG A 37 -2.08 7.06 -14.96
N GLY A 38 -1.55 6.07 -14.23
CA GLY A 38 -0.26 5.47 -14.49
C GLY A 38 -0.44 4.02 -14.90
N GLU A 39 0.56 3.47 -15.59
CA GLU A 39 0.61 2.04 -15.87
C GLU A 39 1.38 1.29 -14.77
N PRO A 40 1.17 -0.02 -14.58
CA PRO A 40 1.89 -0.82 -13.58
C PRO A 40 3.43 -0.76 -13.68
N SER A 41 4.00 -0.45 -14.85
CA SER A 41 5.44 -0.23 -15.07
C SER A 41 5.94 1.15 -14.59
N THR A 42 5.03 2.09 -14.35
CA THR A 42 5.31 3.48 -13.98
C THR A 42 4.85 3.76 -12.55
N PHE A 43 3.70 4.44 -12.39
CA PHE A 43 3.13 4.82 -11.10
C PHE A 43 1.77 4.16 -10.77
N GLY A 44 1.35 3.16 -11.54
CA GLY A 44 0.04 2.49 -11.38
C GLY A 44 -0.11 1.62 -10.12
N SER A 45 -1.31 1.06 -9.92
CA SER A 45 -1.64 0.14 -8.83
C SER A 45 -1.52 -1.32 -9.24
N THR A 46 -1.36 -2.21 -8.26
CA THR A 46 -1.50 -3.65 -8.47
C THR A 46 -2.96 -4.00 -8.81
N PRO A 47 -3.20 -4.88 -9.81
CA PRO A 47 -4.53 -5.42 -10.11
C PRO A 47 -5.22 -6.03 -8.88
N PHE A 48 -6.54 -5.93 -8.79
CA PHE A 48 -7.29 -6.46 -7.64
C PHE A 48 -7.26 -8.00 -7.58
N ASN A 49 -7.15 -8.67 -8.73
CA ASN A 49 -7.09 -10.13 -8.81
C ASN A 49 -5.77 -10.59 -9.44
N ALA A 50 -4.75 -10.81 -8.61
CA ALA A 50 -3.41 -11.17 -9.07
C ALA A 50 -3.27 -12.57 -9.70
N PHE A 51 -4.29 -13.43 -9.60
CA PHE A 51 -4.20 -14.84 -10.01
C PHE A 51 -4.84 -15.18 -11.36
N LEU A 52 -5.42 -14.19 -12.06
CA LEU A 52 -5.82 -14.43 -13.45
C LEU A 52 -4.58 -14.67 -14.30
N PRO A 53 -4.55 -15.68 -15.20
CA PRO A 53 -3.37 -15.98 -16.01
C PRO A 53 -2.80 -14.76 -16.77
N SER A 54 -3.69 -13.96 -17.37
CA SER A 54 -3.30 -12.72 -18.06
C SER A 54 -2.67 -11.68 -17.13
N ILE A 55 -3.12 -11.63 -15.87
CA ILE A 55 -2.55 -10.73 -14.85
C ILE A 55 -1.22 -11.26 -14.33
N ILE A 56 -1.06 -12.58 -14.18
CA ILE A 56 0.22 -13.18 -13.79
C ILE A 56 1.30 -12.82 -14.81
N ASP A 57 1.00 -12.94 -16.10
CA ASP A 57 1.95 -12.58 -17.16
C ASP A 57 2.27 -11.08 -17.15
N GLN A 58 1.26 -10.22 -16.98
CA GLN A 58 1.47 -8.78 -16.80
C GLN A 58 2.35 -8.47 -15.58
N GLN A 59 2.12 -9.13 -14.44
CA GLN A 59 2.94 -8.94 -13.24
C GLN A 59 4.39 -9.39 -13.45
N ARG A 60 4.62 -10.48 -14.20
CA ARG A 60 5.98 -10.86 -14.60
C ARG A 60 6.65 -9.78 -15.41
N THR A 61 5.97 -9.21 -16.41
CA THR A 61 6.51 -8.09 -17.20
C THR A 61 6.82 -6.87 -16.34
N VAL A 62 5.99 -6.55 -15.34
CA VAL A 62 6.26 -5.45 -14.39
C VAL A 62 7.48 -5.75 -13.53
N ILE A 63 7.64 -7.00 -13.07
CA ILE A 63 8.83 -7.44 -12.32
C ILE A 63 10.07 -7.30 -13.20
N GLU A 64 10.07 -7.84 -14.41
CA GLU A 64 11.18 -7.73 -15.37
C GLU A 64 11.53 -6.26 -15.67
N HIS A 65 10.51 -5.40 -15.82
CA HIS A 65 10.71 -3.97 -16.01
C HIS A 65 11.36 -3.32 -14.79
N ASN A 66 10.92 -3.65 -13.58
CA ASN A 66 11.54 -3.16 -12.34
C ASN A 66 12.98 -3.66 -12.24
N ASP A 67 13.25 -4.92 -12.55
CA ASP A 67 14.59 -5.52 -12.50
C ASP A 67 15.56 -4.80 -13.42
N ALA A 68 15.13 -4.49 -14.65
CA ALA A 68 15.91 -3.70 -15.59
C ALA A 68 16.29 -2.32 -15.03
N GLN A 69 15.44 -1.70 -14.19
CA GLN A 69 15.76 -0.42 -13.54
C GLN A 69 16.88 -0.54 -12.49
N PHE A 70 17.05 -1.72 -11.88
CA PHE A 70 18.09 -1.97 -10.89
C PHE A 70 19.43 -2.44 -11.48
N GLN A 71 19.49 -2.79 -12.77
CA GLN A 71 20.71 -3.33 -13.40
C GLN A 71 21.93 -2.39 -13.43
N ASN A 72 21.73 -1.07 -13.39
CA ASN A 72 22.81 -0.08 -13.58
C ASN A 72 23.16 0.65 -12.28
N VAL A 73 23.62 -0.06 -11.25
CA VAL A 73 23.92 0.52 -9.92
C VAL A 73 24.78 1.79 -10.03
N PRO A 74 24.36 2.94 -9.45
CA PRO A 74 25.14 4.18 -9.49
C PRO A 74 26.51 4.04 -8.81
N GLU A 75 27.53 4.76 -9.31
CA GLU A 75 28.94 4.67 -8.86
C GLU A 75 29.15 4.91 -7.35
N GLY A 76 28.24 5.64 -6.70
CA GLY A 76 28.27 5.90 -5.25
C GLY A 76 27.59 4.85 -4.37
N VAL A 77 26.88 3.88 -4.94
CA VAL A 77 26.15 2.86 -4.20
C VAL A 77 27.01 1.61 -4.04
N ARG A 78 27.26 1.21 -2.79
CA ARG A 78 28.03 -0.01 -2.49
C ARG A 78 27.31 -1.26 -3.01
N PRO A 79 28.02 -2.26 -3.57
CA PRO A 79 27.40 -3.48 -4.11
C PRO A 79 26.46 -4.19 -3.13
N GLU A 80 26.84 -4.22 -1.85
CA GLU A 80 26.07 -4.81 -0.77
C GLU A 80 24.70 -4.14 -0.57
N LEU A 81 24.68 -2.80 -0.59
CA LEU A 81 23.45 -2.01 -0.49
C LEU A 81 22.60 -2.14 -1.75
N ALA A 82 23.25 -2.34 -2.90
CA ALA A 82 22.58 -2.54 -4.17
C ALA A 82 21.84 -3.87 -4.23
N THR A 83 22.49 -4.98 -3.85
CA THR A 83 21.86 -6.30 -3.72
C THR A 83 20.69 -6.24 -2.74
N GLU A 84 20.91 -5.61 -1.59
CA GLU A 84 19.86 -5.48 -0.59
C GLU A 84 18.66 -4.67 -1.11
N ALA A 85 18.90 -3.57 -1.82
CA ALA A 85 17.81 -2.78 -2.39
C ALA A 85 16.96 -3.56 -3.39
N ILE A 86 17.59 -4.46 -4.16
CA ILE A 86 16.94 -5.36 -5.10
C ILE A 86 16.07 -6.38 -4.33
N ASP A 87 16.66 -7.08 -3.35
CA ASP A 87 15.96 -8.09 -2.54
C ASP A 87 14.75 -7.48 -1.81
N PHE A 88 14.95 -6.30 -1.21
CA PHE A 88 13.88 -5.57 -0.54
C PHE A 88 12.76 -5.15 -1.51
N ASN A 89 13.09 -4.77 -2.74
CA ASN A 89 12.08 -4.47 -3.75
C ASN A 89 11.24 -5.70 -4.11
N TYR A 90 11.86 -6.86 -4.32
CA TYR A 90 11.13 -8.11 -4.62
C TYR A 90 10.20 -8.51 -3.47
N GLY A 91 10.71 -8.51 -2.23
CA GLY A 91 9.89 -8.80 -1.06
C GLY A 91 8.69 -7.85 -0.95
N ARG A 92 8.89 -6.56 -1.28
CA ARG A 92 7.82 -5.57 -1.29
C ARG A 92 6.79 -5.83 -2.40
N VAL A 93 7.22 -6.13 -3.63
CA VAL A 93 6.30 -6.41 -4.74
C VAL A 93 5.43 -7.62 -4.40
N HIS A 94 6.02 -8.70 -3.89
CA HIS A 94 5.29 -9.88 -3.46
C HIS A 94 4.25 -9.55 -2.37
N HIS A 95 4.69 -8.86 -1.31
CA HIS A 95 3.81 -8.50 -0.20
C HIS A 95 2.65 -7.60 -0.63
N ARG A 96 2.87 -6.69 -1.58
CA ARG A 96 1.81 -5.83 -2.13
C ARG A 96 0.78 -6.63 -2.90
N THR A 97 1.23 -7.54 -3.76
CA THR A 97 0.36 -8.44 -4.50
C THR A 97 -0.51 -9.28 -3.57
N GLU A 98 0.08 -9.86 -2.53
CA GLU A 98 -0.65 -10.59 -1.50
C GLU A 98 -1.66 -9.70 -0.76
N LYS A 99 -1.26 -8.51 -0.31
CA LYS A 99 -2.13 -7.62 0.48
C LYS A 99 -3.31 -7.08 -0.31
N ASN A 100 -3.09 -6.69 -1.56
CA ASN A 100 -4.16 -6.20 -2.42
C ASN A 100 -5.18 -7.30 -2.70
N PHE A 101 -4.70 -8.53 -2.92
CA PHE A 101 -5.53 -9.70 -3.09
C PHE A 101 -6.30 -10.09 -1.82
N GLU A 102 -5.62 -10.15 -0.65
CA GLU A 102 -6.27 -10.41 0.64
C GLU A 102 -7.42 -9.43 0.88
N SER A 103 -7.20 -8.16 0.55
CA SER A 103 -8.23 -7.12 0.65
C SER A 103 -9.40 -7.38 -0.30
N PHE A 104 -9.11 -7.79 -1.53
CA PHE A 104 -10.13 -8.14 -2.51
C PHE A 104 -10.93 -9.38 -2.08
N GLU A 105 -10.30 -10.39 -1.47
CA GLU A 105 -10.99 -11.54 -0.87
C GLU A 105 -11.86 -11.15 0.34
N CYS A 106 -11.44 -10.14 1.11
CA CYS A 106 -12.14 -9.65 2.29
C CYS A 106 -13.19 -8.56 1.98
N ARG A 107 -13.55 -8.35 0.71
CA ARG A 107 -14.59 -7.39 0.31
C ARG A 107 -15.95 -7.74 0.94
N GLU A 108 -16.74 -6.73 1.32
CA GLU A 108 -18.08 -6.93 1.88
C GLU A 108 -19.05 -7.51 0.86
N TYR A 109 -18.92 -7.10 -0.41
CA TYR A 109 -19.81 -7.52 -1.48
C TYR A 109 -19.10 -8.45 -2.46
N TYR A 110 -19.49 -9.73 -2.46
CA TYR A 110 -18.82 -10.76 -3.23
C TYR A 110 -19.12 -10.72 -4.74
N SER A 111 -20.20 -10.07 -5.19
CA SER A 111 -20.58 -10.06 -6.61
C SER A 111 -20.31 -8.72 -7.29
N PHE A 112 -19.71 -8.79 -8.48
CA PHE A 112 -19.64 -7.68 -9.43
C PHE A 112 -21.02 -7.26 -9.93
N ASP A 113 -22.07 -8.07 -9.75
CA ASP A 113 -23.46 -7.71 -10.07
C ASP A 113 -23.99 -6.55 -9.21
N ARG A 114 -23.25 -6.18 -8.15
CA ARG A 114 -23.53 -4.98 -7.34
C ARG A 114 -22.91 -3.71 -7.92
N ILE A 115 -22.01 -3.84 -8.90
CA ILE A 115 -21.47 -2.71 -9.62
C ILE A 115 -22.49 -2.31 -10.69
N PRO A 116 -22.93 -1.04 -10.75
CA PRO A 116 -23.77 -0.55 -11.83
C PRO A 116 -23.17 -0.87 -13.21
N GLU A 117 -24.02 -1.20 -14.19
CA GLU A 117 -23.58 -1.60 -15.53
C GLU A 117 -22.68 -0.54 -16.17
N GLU A 118 -22.97 0.74 -15.92
CA GLU A 118 -22.21 1.89 -16.41
C GLU A 118 -20.78 1.95 -15.84
N LEU A 119 -20.52 1.27 -14.73
CA LEU A 119 -19.21 1.18 -14.09
C LEU A 119 -18.46 -0.13 -14.42
N HIS A 120 -19.02 -1.02 -15.23
CA HIS A 120 -18.35 -2.27 -15.59
C HIS A 120 -17.00 -2.06 -16.27
N GLU A 121 -16.87 -1.07 -17.15
CA GLU A 121 -15.60 -0.77 -17.82
C GLU A 121 -14.54 -0.29 -16.81
N THR A 122 -14.94 0.57 -15.87
CA THR A 122 -14.11 1.03 -14.75
C THR A 122 -13.69 -0.14 -13.87
N ALA A 123 -14.62 -1.01 -13.51
CA ALA A 123 -14.34 -2.21 -12.73
C ALA A 123 -13.32 -3.11 -13.43
N GLN A 124 -13.47 -3.33 -14.75
CA GLN A 124 -12.51 -4.12 -15.53
C GLN A 124 -11.11 -3.51 -15.54
N ARG A 125 -10.99 -2.19 -15.69
CA ARG A 125 -9.69 -1.51 -15.58
C ARG A 125 -9.05 -1.73 -14.21
N VAL A 126 -9.81 -1.58 -13.14
CA VAL A 126 -9.31 -1.78 -11.78
C VAL A 126 -8.92 -3.24 -11.53
N ILE A 127 -9.72 -4.20 -11.98
CA ILE A 127 -9.42 -5.64 -11.89
C ILE A 127 -8.12 -5.99 -12.59
N THR A 128 -7.81 -5.32 -13.71
CA THR A 128 -6.62 -5.54 -14.53
C THR A 128 -5.45 -4.60 -14.20
N GLY A 129 -5.58 -3.72 -13.19
CA GLY A 129 -4.53 -2.79 -12.75
C GLY A 129 -4.28 -1.60 -13.67
N HIS A 130 -5.25 -1.25 -14.52
CA HIS A 130 -5.23 -0.06 -15.38
C HIS A 130 -6.10 1.09 -14.83
N GLY A 131 -6.69 0.89 -13.65
CA GLY A 131 -7.53 1.89 -12.99
C GLY A 131 -6.72 3.06 -12.43
N SER A 132 -7.23 4.28 -12.59
CA SER A 132 -6.69 5.45 -11.90
C SER A 132 -6.89 5.33 -10.37
N PRO A 133 -6.16 6.11 -9.55
CA PRO A 133 -6.41 6.15 -8.11
C PRO A 133 -7.87 6.47 -7.76
N ALA A 134 -8.54 7.32 -8.52
CA ALA A 134 -9.95 7.66 -8.32
C ALA A 134 -10.87 6.47 -8.63
N GLU A 135 -10.60 5.75 -9.72
CA GLU A 135 -11.32 4.53 -10.08
C GLU A 135 -11.13 3.43 -9.02
N ASN A 136 -9.89 3.27 -8.53
CA ASN A 136 -9.56 2.29 -7.48
C ASN A 136 -10.35 2.58 -6.19
N ILE A 137 -10.44 3.85 -5.75
CA ILE A 137 -11.24 4.23 -4.57
C ILE A 137 -12.72 3.93 -4.79
N LEU A 138 -13.28 4.33 -5.93
CA LEU A 138 -14.69 4.15 -6.24
C LEU A 138 -15.10 2.67 -6.19
N ILE A 139 -14.35 1.82 -6.91
CA ILE A 139 -14.64 0.40 -6.98
C ILE A 139 -14.38 -0.27 -5.63
N ALA A 140 -13.34 0.12 -4.90
CA ALA A 140 -13.08 -0.39 -3.56
C ALA A 140 -14.21 -0.05 -2.58
N ASP A 141 -14.75 1.18 -2.61
CA ASP A 141 -15.85 1.61 -1.74
C ASP A 141 -17.15 0.85 -2.06
N ILE A 142 -17.49 0.69 -3.35
CA ILE A 142 -18.64 -0.12 -3.78
C ILE A 142 -18.52 -1.57 -3.31
N LEU A 143 -17.33 -2.17 -3.44
CA LEU A 143 -17.08 -3.55 -3.01
C LEU A 143 -16.90 -3.66 -1.49
N GLY A 144 -16.78 -2.54 -0.77
CA GLY A 144 -16.49 -2.52 0.65
C GLY A 144 -15.11 -3.05 1.01
N MET A 145 -14.12 -2.94 0.12
CA MET A 145 -12.77 -3.46 0.34
C MET A 145 -12.10 -2.77 1.55
N PRO A 146 -11.51 -3.50 2.50
CA PRO A 146 -10.96 -2.89 3.71
C PRO A 146 -9.71 -2.04 3.46
N THR A 147 -8.94 -2.39 2.43
CA THR A 147 -7.77 -1.65 1.97
C THR A 147 -7.72 -1.62 0.44
N VAL A 148 -7.07 -0.62 -0.15
CA VAL A 148 -6.90 -0.57 -1.60
C VAL A 148 -5.57 0.09 -1.93
N GLU A 149 -4.76 -0.55 -2.76
CA GLU A 149 -3.61 0.13 -3.33
C GLU A 149 -4.06 1.10 -4.42
N LEU A 150 -3.65 2.37 -4.30
CA LEU A 150 -4.07 3.42 -5.21
C LEU A 150 -3.07 3.65 -6.33
N ALA A 151 -1.79 3.60 -5.98
CA ALA A 151 -0.69 3.92 -6.89
C ALA A 151 0.63 3.44 -6.29
N SER A 152 1.60 3.15 -7.14
CA SER A 152 2.92 2.70 -6.70
C SER A 152 3.99 3.03 -7.72
N THR A 153 5.15 3.47 -7.25
CA THR A 153 6.26 3.76 -8.14
C THR A 153 7.55 3.17 -7.59
N THR A 154 8.33 2.57 -8.48
CA THR A 154 9.71 2.13 -8.21
C THR A 154 10.67 3.24 -8.63
N HIS A 155 11.56 3.62 -7.72
CA HIS A 155 12.59 4.64 -7.92
C HIS A 155 13.97 4.09 -7.56
N ALA A 156 14.44 3.12 -8.34
CA ALA A 156 15.73 2.46 -8.11
C ALA A 156 16.86 3.48 -7.86
N TYR A 157 17.38 3.51 -6.64
CA TYR A 157 18.48 4.38 -6.19
C TYR A 157 18.21 5.90 -6.29
N GLY A 158 16.95 6.33 -6.37
CA GLY A 158 16.60 7.76 -6.36
C GLY A 158 16.97 8.51 -7.62
N ARG A 159 17.10 7.80 -8.73
CA ARG A 159 17.47 8.41 -10.01
C ARG A 159 16.47 9.50 -10.42
N PRO A 160 16.93 10.68 -10.88
CA PRO A 160 16.06 11.81 -11.20
C PRO A 160 14.92 11.45 -12.17
N GLU A 161 15.21 10.64 -13.19
CA GLU A 161 14.23 10.21 -14.18
C GLU A 161 13.13 9.31 -13.62
N ARG A 162 13.36 8.67 -12.46
CA ARG A 162 12.36 7.87 -11.76
C ARG A 162 11.66 8.67 -10.67
N MET A 163 12.35 9.64 -10.10
CA MET A 163 11.77 10.56 -9.11
C MET A 163 10.70 11.46 -9.72
N LYS A 164 10.74 11.75 -11.03
CA LYS A 164 9.65 12.47 -11.71
C LYS A 164 8.28 11.77 -11.55
N HIS A 165 8.27 10.44 -11.68
CA HIS A 165 7.06 9.62 -11.54
C HIS A 165 6.52 9.61 -10.11
N LEU A 166 7.34 9.92 -9.10
CA LEU A 166 6.86 10.08 -7.73
C LEU A 166 5.92 11.28 -7.61
N GLU A 167 6.30 12.39 -8.21
CA GLU A 167 5.49 13.61 -8.15
C GLU A 167 4.21 13.44 -8.99
N ASP A 168 4.30 12.79 -10.16
CA ASP A 168 3.12 12.39 -10.96
C ASP A 168 2.16 11.51 -10.14
N GLN A 169 2.70 10.51 -9.42
CA GLN A 169 1.93 9.64 -8.54
C GLN A 169 1.20 10.43 -7.45
N ARG A 170 1.92 11.35 -6.79
CA ARG A 170 1.38 12.16 -5.69
C ARG A 170 0.25 13.06 -6.18
N LEU A 171 0.44 13.70 -7.34
CA LEU A 171 -0.58 14.52 -7.98
C LEU A 171 -1.82 13.69 -8.32
N ALA A 172 -1.65 12.51 -8.94
CA ALA A 172 -2.77 11.64 -9.28
C ALA A 172 -3.57 11.17 -8.03
N VAL A 173 -2.89 10.93 -6.90
CA VAL A 173 -3.55 10.59 -5.63
C VAL A 173 -4.29 11.80 -5.04
N GLU A 174 -3.69 13.00 -5.07
CA GLU A 174 -4.35 14.24 -4.61
C GLU A 174 -5.56 14.61 -5.49
N GLU A 175 -5.46 14.42 -6.80
CA GLU A 175 -6.56 14.57 -7.75
C GLU A 175 -7.70 13.62 -7.41
N ALA A 176 -7.40 12.34 -7.13
CA ALA A 176 -8.41 11.38 -6.72
C ALA A 176 -9.08 11.73 -5.38
N ILE A 177 -8.32 12.24 -4.41
CA ILE A 177 -8.89 12.75 -3.16
C ILE A 177 -9.84 13.91 -3.44
N THR A 178 -9.42 14.86 -4.28
CA THR A 178 -10.23 16.04 -4.63
C THR A 178 -11.49 15.65 -5.41
N PHE A 179 -11.36 14.71 -6.36
CA PHE A 179 -12.46 14.22 -7.19
C PHE A 179 -13.60 13.61 -6.35
N HIS A 180 -13.24 12.89 -5.28
CA HIS A 180 -14.21 12.29 -4.35
C HIS A 180 -14.57 13.19 -3.17
N ASP A 181 -14.45 14.52 -3.32
CA ASP A 181 -14.73 15.52 -2.29
C ASP A 181 -14.03 15.24 -0.95
N GLY A 182 -12.84 14.64 -1.01
CA GLY A 182 -12.02 14.29 0.13
C GLY A 182 -11.25 15.47 0.71
N THR A 183 -10.57 15.23 1.83
CA THR A 183 -9.72 16.22 2.48
C THR A 183 -8.26 15.82 2.32
N ILE A 184 -7.47 16.69 1.67
CA ILE A 184 -6.01 16.54 1.59
C ILE A 184 -5.39 17.05 2.88
N ILE A 185 -4.53 16.24 3.50
CA ILE A 185 -3.69 16.63 4.62
C ILE A 185 -2.33 16.98 4.04
N ARG A 186 -2.15 18.25 3.63
CA ARG A 186 -0.91 18.70 2.99
C ARG A 186 0.24 18.77 4.00
N SER A 187 1.28 17.98 3.73
CA SER A 187 2.66 18.30 4.14
C SER A 187 3.19 19.35 3.16
N GLN A 188 3.11 20.64 3.48
CA GLN A 188 3.67 21.69 2.62
C GLN A 188 5.21 21.52 2.50
N LYS A 189 5.66 21.06 1.33
CA LYS A 189 7.03 21.31 0.86
C LYS A 189 7.17 22.84 0.78
N ASN A 190 8.04 23.42 1.60
CA ASN A 190 8.32 24.85 1.75
C ASN A 190 7.28 25.60 2.59
N HIS A 191 7.52 25.75 3.90
CA HIS A 191 7.45 27.00 4.66
C HIS A 191 7.57 26.70 6.16
N ASP A 192 8.64 27.23 6.76
CA ASP A 192 8.96 27.27 8.19
C ASP A 192 9.00 25.95 8.97
N LYS A 193 10.13 25.75 9.67
CA LYS A 193 10.35 24.69 10.68
C LYS A 193 9.27 24.65 11.78
N ALA A 194 8.41 25.67 11.87
CA ALA A 194 7.34 25.81 12.85
C ALA A 194 5.94 25.34 12.36
N THR A 195 5.69 25.25 11.06
CA THR A 195 4.36 24.89 10.49
C THR A 195 4.18 23.40 10.22
N TRP A 196 5.20 22.59 10.43
CA TRP A 196 5.12 21.12 10.46
C TRP A 196 4.45 20.58 11.74
N SER A 197 3.67 21.43 12.42
CA SER A 197 3.00 21.09 13.66
C SER A 197 1.73 20.27 13.36
N ARG A 198 1.71 19.04 13.89
CA ARG A 198 0.53 18.23 14.25
C ARG A 198 -0.23 17.44 13.17
N ALA A 199 -0.03 17.66 11.87
CA ALA A 199 -0.86 16.98 10.86
C ALA A 199 -0.30 15.64 10.34
N ASP A 200 1.02 15.44 10.34
CA ASP A 200 1.63 14.22 9.81
C ASP A 200 1.94 13.19 10.91
N HIS A 201 1.27 12.04 10.87
CA HIS A 201 1.70 10.86 11.61
C HIS A 201 2.82 10.17 10.82
N PHE A 202 4.08 10.41 11.23
CA PHE A 202 5.24 9.73 10.65
C PHE A 202 5.61 8.50 11.48
N GLN A 203 5.48 7.33 10.88
CA GLN A 203 6.05 6.11 11.42
C GLN A 203 7.30 5.74 10.64
N ILE A 204 8.40 5.50 11.35
CA ILE A 204 9.63 4.93 10.79
C ILE A 204 9.75 3.52 11.36
N LYS A 205 9.85 2.52 10.49
CA LYS A 205 10.17 1.13 10.86
C LYS A 205 11.51 0.76 10.25
N GLY A 206 12.40 0.22 11.06
CA GLY A 206 13.78 -0.07 10.70
C GLY A 206 14.10 -1.56 10.85
N GLU A 207 14.64 -2.19 9.81
CA GLU A 207 15.20 -3.54 9.90
C GLU A 207 16.69 -3.52 9.58
N CYS A 208 17.51 -4.14 10.44
CA CYS A 208 18.90 -4.37 10.14
C CYS A 208 19.06 -5.42 9.06
N PHE A 209 19.99 -5.18 8.16
CA PHE A 209 20.55 -6.25 7.35
C PHE A 209 22.07 -6.23 7.46
N LYS A 210 22.64 -7.43 7.35
CA LYS A 210 24.07 -7.66 7.28
C LYS A 210 24.37 -8.18 5.89
N ALA A 211 25.26 -7.53 5.17
CA ALA A 211 25.65 -8.01 3.85
C ALA A 211 26.84 -8.98 3.94
N GLY A 212 26.74 -10.09 3.21
CA GLY A 212 27.83 -11.05 3.01
C GLY A 212 27.94 -12.17 4.07
N ALA A 213 28.44 -13.33 3.62
CA ALA A 213 28.53 -14.55 4.42
C ALA A 213 29.69 -14.60 5.43
N ASN A 214 30.72 -13.73 5.29
CA ASN A 214 32.02 -13.89 5.98
C ASN A 214 32.63 -12.60 6.56
N ARG A 215 31.87 -11.52 6.75
CA ARG A 215 32.35 -10.36 7.52
C ARG A 215 31.90 -10.47 8.98
N ASP A 216 32.75 -10.00 9.87
CA ASP A 216 32.58 -10.04 11.31
C ASP A 216 31.17 -9.56 11.70
N ALA A 217 30.52 -10.19 12.68
CA ALA A 217 29.12 -9.88 13.04
C ALA A 217 28.88 -8.46 13.58
N SER A 218 29.95 -7.66 13.64
CA SER A 218 30.02 -6.31 14.20
C SER A 218 29.79 -5.18 13.19
N SER A 219 29.77 -5.43 11.86
CA SER A 219 29.60 -4.35 10.87
C SER A 219 28.20 -4.31 10.26
N LEU A 220 27.42 -3.28 10.65
CA LEU A 220 26.15 -2.93 10.01
C LEU A 220 26.41 -2.11 8.74
N ASP A 221 26.02 -2.63 7.58
CA ASP A 221 26.22 -1.94 6.30
C ASP A 221 25.09 -0.97 5.96
N GLY A 222 23.85 -1.30 6.32
CA GLY A 222 22.71 -0.42 6.10
C GLY A 222 21.50 -0.78 6.95
N LEU A 223 20.49 0.09 6.90
CA LEU A 223 19.19 -0.16 7.52
C LEU A 223 18.07 -0.06 6.50
N ARG A 224 17.21 -1.09 6.43
CA ARG A 224 15.95 -1.02 5.68
C ARG A 224 15.01 -0.11 6.44
N MET A 225 14.54 0.94 5.79
CA MET A 225 13.67 1.92 6.42
C MET A 225 12.39 2.06 5.62
N THR A 226 11.27 2.11 6.33
CA THR A 226 10.00 2.53 5.76
C THR A 226 9.48 3.75 6.48
N ARG A 227 9.01 4.74 5.71
CA ARG A 227 8.34 5.94 6.22
C ARG A 227 6.89 5.89 5.78
N THR A 228 5.96 5.89 6.71
CA THR A 228 4.53 6.08 6.41
C THR A 228 4.09 7.49 6.79
N ARG A 229 3.32 8.14 5.91
CA ARG A 229 2.65 9.43 6.15
C ARG A 229 1.17 9.34 5.80
N THR A 230 0.34 10.17 6.43
CA THR A 230 -1.07 10.32 6.06
C THR A 230 -1.18 11.38 4.98
N VAL A 231 -1.83 11.07 3.86
CA VAL A 231 -1.98 12.00 2.71
C VAL A 231 -3.32 12.71 2.76
N GLY A 232 -4.38 12.03 3.20
CA GLY A 232 -5.71 12.59 3.22
C GLY A 232 -6.77 11.58 3.58
N ARG A 233 -8.01 11.93 3.31
CA ARG A 233 -9.19 11.10 3.57
C ARG A 233 -10.21 11.27 2.46
N VAL A 234 -10.85 10.18 2.09
CA VAL A 234 -12.00 10.13 1.17
C VAL A 234 -13.06 9.24 1.81
N GLY A 235 -14.26 9.77 2.08
CA GLY A 235 -15.33 8.99 2.72
C GLY A 235 -14.86 8.30 4.01
N LEU A 236 -14.89 6.95 4.00
CA LEU A 236 -14.41 6.08 5.08
C LEU A 236 -12.93 5.67 4.96
N TYR A 237 -12.25 6.01 3.86
CA TYR A 237 -10.85 5.66 3.66
C TYR A 237 -9.92 6.77 4.17
N ARG A 238 -8.95 6.39 4.98
CA ARG A 238 -7.76 7.19 5.23
C ARG A 238 -6.67 6.77 4.25
N ILE A 239 -6.11 7.75 3.56
CA ILE A 239 -5.10 7.54 2.52
C ILE A 239 -3.72 7.77 3.11
N TYR A 240 -2.82 6.83 2.84
CA TYR A 240 -1.44 6.84 3.32
C TYR A 240 -0.46 6.71 2.16
N GLU A 241 0.74 7.24 2.36
CA GLU A 241 1.90 6.99 1.51
C GLU A 241 3.01 6.34 2.34
N ARG A 242 3.64 5.30 1.78
CA ARG A 242 4.81 4.60 2.33
C ARG A 242 5.93 4.74 1.34
N SER A 243 7.03 5.29 1.81
CA SER A 243 8.29 5.29 1.09
C SER A 243 9.24 4.27 1.72
N SER A 244 9.97 3.55 0.89
CA SER A 244 10.93 2.51 1.25
C SER A 244 12.34 2.95 0.87
N PHE A 245 13.31 2.76 1.77
CA PHE A 245 14.69 3.19 1.62
C PHE A 245 15.69 2.18 2.19
N ILE A 246 16.92 2.24 1.72
CA ILE A 246 18.09 1.71 2.41
C ILE A 246 18.91 2.89 2.92
N LEU A 247 19.09 2.95 4.23
CA LEU A 247 19.95 3.94 4.86
C LEU A 247 21.39 3.43 4.84
N ASP A 248 22.28 4.14 4.15
CA ASP A 248 23.71 3.90 4.22
C ASP A 248 24.24 4.49 5.53
N ILE A 249 24.53 3.61 6.46
CA ILE A 249 24.99 3.95 7.81
C ILE A 249 26.34 4.69 7.77
N SER A 250 27.18 4.44 6.77
CA SER A 250 28.46 5.14 6.59
C SER A 250 28.33 6.61 6.21
N LYS A 251 27.15 7.03 5.76
CA LYS A 251 26.84 8.41 5.38
C LYS A 251 26.16 9.20 6.50
N LEU A 252 25.78 8.53 7.59
CA LEU A 252 25.25 9.20 8.77
C LEU A 252 26.39 9.88 9.57
N PRO A 253 26.06 10.87 10.41
CA PRO A 253 27.03 11.50 11.30
C PRO A 253 27.84 10.47 12.11
N VAL A 254 29.15 10.71 12.24
CA VAL A 254 30.15 9.77 12.77
C VAL A 254 29.85 9.30 14.20
N ASP A 255 29.12 10.10 14.98
CA ASP A 255 28.88 9.88 16.41
C ASP A 255 28.04 8.63 16.74
N PHE A 256 27.31 8.08 15.78
CA PHE A 256 26.44 6.90 16.01
C PHE A 256 27.14 5.56 15.76
N MET A 257 28.18 5.55 14.93
CA MET A 257 28.82 4.31 14.43
C MET A 257 29.28 3.36 15.54
N PRO A 258 29.96 3.83 16.61
CA PRO A 258 30.41 2.92 17.67
C PRO A 258 29.25 2.26 18.42
N GLN A 259 28.14 2.99 18.62
CA GLN A 259 26.96 2.48 19.31
C GLN A 259 26.19 1.49 18.43
N LEU A 260 26.07 1.77 17.13
CA LEU A 260 25.46 0.86 16.16
C LEU A 260 26.23 -0.47 16.04
N GLN A 261 27.57 -0.41 16.03
CA GLN A 261 28.42 -1.60 15.97
C GLN A 261 28.38 -2.44 17.25
N ALA A 262 27.98 -1.86 18.38
CA ALA A 262 27.83 -2.56 19.66
C ALA A 262 26.50 -3.33 19.77
N ILE A 263 25.54 -3.09 18.87
CA ILE A 263 24.23 -3.74 18.89
C ILE A 263 24.31 -5.12 18.24
N ASP A 264 23.86 -6.13 18.99
CA ASP A 264 23.70 -7.48 18.46
C ASP A 264 22.46 -7.55 17.55
N ILE A 265 22.70 -7.46 16.25
CA ILE A 265 21.65 -7.47 15.22
C ILE A 265 20.95 -8.83 15.06
N THR A 266 21.38 -9.88 15.77
CA THR A 266 20.67 -11.17 15.76
C THR A 266 19.48 -11.18 16.71
N LYS A 267 19.44 -10.24 17.67
CA LYS A 267 18.40 -10.19 18.70
C LYS A 267 17.11 -9.52 18.22
N PRO A 268 15.95 -9.89 18.80
CA PRO A 268 14.67 -9.23 18.49
C PRO A 268 14.66 -7.73 18.84
N GLU A 269 15.28 -7.34 19.97
CA GLU A 269 15.25 -5.98 20.51
C GLU A 269 16.19 -4.98 19.80
N LYS A 270 16.91 -5.39 18.76
CA LYS A 270 17.87 -4.54 18.04
C LYS A 270 17.29 -3.23 17.54
N GLU A 271 16.04 -3.23 17.05
CA GLU A 271 15.36 -2.04 16.55
C GLU A 271 15.18 -1.01 17.67
N GLU A 272 14.69 -1.46 18.83
CA GLU A 272 14.53 -0.62 20.01
C GLU A 272 15.86 -0.06 20.50
N GLN A 273 16.92 -0.88 20.53
CA GLN A 273 18.26 -0.46 20.94
C GLN A 273 18.85 0.61 20.01
N MET A 274 18.66 0.50 18.70
CA MET A 274 19.13 1.52 17.75
C MET A 274 18.35 2.81 17.87
N LEU A 275 17.02 2.72 17.96
CA LEU A 275 16.15 3.89 18.11
C LEU A 275 16.38 4.61 19.44
N ALA A 276 16.90 3.90 20.45
CA ALA A 276 17.31 4.47 21.74
C ALA A 276 18.67 5.20 21.69
N ILE A 277 19.46 5.06 20.62
CA ILE A 277 20.71 5.81 20.47
C ILE A 277 20.39 7.32 20.46
N PRO A 278 20.95 8.12 21.39
CA PRO A 278 20.64 9.54 21.49
C PRO A 278 20.93 10.26 20.17
N GLY A 279 19.92 10.97 19.64
CA GLY A 279 20.03 11.75 18.41
C GLY A 279 19.93 10.95 17.10
N PHE A 280 20.02 9.62 17.14
CA PHE A 280 20.01 8.78 15.93
C PHE A 280 18.68 8.87 15.18
N TYR A 281 17.57 8.72 15.89
CA TYR A 281 16.24 8.81 15.30
C TYR A 281 15.94 10.20 14.70
N ALA A 282 16.49 11.26 15.30
CA ALA A 282 16.39 12.61 14.77
C ALA A 282 17.20 12.76 13.48
N ALA A 283 18.41 12.21 13.43
CA ALA A 283 19.26 12.23 12.23
C ALA A 283 18.61 11.47 11.05
N ILE A 284 18.01 10.29 11.31
CA ILE A 284 17.24 9.56 10.29
C ILE A 284 16.09 10.41 9.77
N LYS A 285 15.31 11.01 10.68
CA LYS A 285 14.21 11.89 10.30
C LYS A 285 14.70 13.02 9.42
N ASP A 286 15.82 13.65 9.75
CA ASP A 286 16.34 14.77 8.99
C ASP A 286 16.87 14.34 7.61
N ALA A 287 17.56 13.20 7.51
CA ALA A 287 17.98 12.63 6.22
C ALA A 287 16.77 12.33 5.31
N LEU A 288 15.73 11.69 5.85
CA LEU A 288 14.50 11.37 5.12
C LEU A 288 13.64 12.60 4.79
N ARG A 289 13.71 13.65 5.61
CA ARG A 289 12.98 14.92 5.37
C ARG A 289 13.62 15.76 4.29
N ASN A 290 14.94 15.78 4.24
CA ASN A 290 15.71 16.59 3.29
C ASN A 290 15.93 15.89 1.95
N ASP A 291 15.32 14.71 1.74
CA ASP A 291 15.49 13.92 0.53
C ASP A 291 17.00 13.67 0.24
N ASP A 292 17.78 13.39 1.29
CA ASP A 292 19.21 13.07 1.16
C ASP A 292 19.37 11.65 0.62
N TYR A 293 19.23 11.51 -0.70
CA TYR A 293 19.30 10.22 -1.38
C TYR A 293 20.71 9.62 -1.41
N ALA A 294 21.74 10.37 -1.00
CA ALA A 294 23.07 9.83 -0.81
C ALA A 294 23.14 9.01 0.49
N ALA A 295 22.45 9.44 1.56
CA ALA A 295 22.35 8.70 2.81
C ALA A 295 21.15 7.73 2.84
N ALA A 296 20.01 8.11 2.28
CA ALA A 296 18.77 7.35 2.26
C ALA A 296 18.39 6.97 0.83
N ILE A 297 18.99 5.90 0.34
CA ILE A 297 18.80 5.36 -1.01
C ILE A 297 17.33 4.96 -1.16
N PRO A 298 16.51 5.67 -1.96
CA PRO A 298 15.11 5.33 -2.09
C PRO A 298 14.96 4.12 -3.03
N ILE A 299 13.91 3.35 -2.76
CA ILE A 299 13.60 2.13 -3.52
C ILE A 299 12.27 2.31 -4.21
N ALA A 300 11.25 2.68 -3.44
CA ALA A 300 9.91 2.78 -3.97
C ALA A 300 8.95 3.51 -3.04
N THR A 301 7.82 3.93 -3.62
CA THR A 301 6.69 4.52 -2.92
C THR A 301 5.40 3.77 -3.25
N THR A 302 4.50 3.64 -2.28
CA THR A 302 3.14 3.13 -2.46
C THR A 302 2.15 4.05 -1.77
N ALA A 303 1.05 4.39 -2.44
CA ALA A 303 -0.11 5.02 -1.83
C ALA A 303 -1.23 3.98 -1.68
N TRP A 304 -1.90 3.95 -0.52
CA TRP A 304 -3.02 3.04 -0.27
C TRP A 304 -4.08 3.68 0.63
N GLY A 305 -5.33 3.25 0.47
CA GLY A 305 -6.43 3.56 1.37
C GLY A 305 -6.63 2.45 2.41
N VAL A 306 -6.99 2.85 3.64
CA VAL A 306 -7.46 1.95 4.70
C VAL A 306 -8.79 2.46 5.22
N ARG A 307 -9.81 1.60 5.26
CA ARG A 307 -11.13 1.94 5.78
C ARG A 307 -11.09 2.10 7.31
N GLU A 308 -11.59 3.22 7.85
CA GLU A 308 -11.43 3.63 9.26
C GLU A 308 -12.05 2.66 10.29
N ASN A 309 -12.96 1.76 9.88
CA ASN A 309 -13.65 0.81 10.78
C ASN A 309 -13.10 -0.62 10.72
N GLY A 310 -11.95 -0.83 10.07
CA GLY A 310 -11.34 -2.13 9.93
C GLY A 310 -10.45 -2.52 11.11
N GLN A 311 -10.80 -3.56 11.86
CA GLN A 311 -9.89 -4.18 12.84
C GLN A 311 -9.06 -5.26 12.16
N GLN A 312 -7.73 -5.12 12.11
CA GLN A 312 -6.86 -6.19 11.63
C GLN A 312 -6.89 -7.38 12.61
N ILE A 313 -7.26 -8.55 12.13
CA ILE A 313 -7.28 -9.84 12.83
C ILE A 313 -6.43 -10.84 12.08
N TYR A 314 -5.62 -11.63 12.78
CA TYR A 314 -4.82 -12.69 12.18
C TYR A 314 -5.56 -14.02 12.31
N GLU A 315 -5.94 -14.64 11.19
CA GLU A 315 -6.68 -15.90 11.15
C GLU A 315 -6.03 -16.84 10.12
N ASN A 316 -5.79 -18.10 10.50
CA ASN A 316 -5.26 -19.15 9.62
C ASN A 316 -3.98 -18.75 8.83
N GLY A 317 -3.09 -17.98 9.47
CA GLY A 317 -1.85 -17.55 8.83
C GLY A 317 -1.96 -16.30 7.93
N ARG A 318 -3.13 -15.64 7.89
CA ARG A 318 -3.37 -14.45 7.06
C ARG A 318 -3.94 -13.29 7.90
N TRP A 319 -3.64 -12.06 7.49
CA TRP A 319 -4.24 -10.88 8.11
C TRP A 319 -5.55 -10.55 7.41
N ARG A 320 -6.64 -10.49 8.17
CA ARG A 320 -7.98 -10.12 7.74
C ARG A 320 -8.40 -8.82 8.40
N VAL A 321 -9.41 -8.17 7.85
CA VAL A 321 -10.02 -6.99 8.47
C VAL A 321 -11.44 -7.32 8.90
N ARG A 322 -11.74 -7.24 10.21
CA ARG A 322 -13.10 -7.37 10.75
C ARG A 322 -13.79 -6.02 10.69
N HIS A 323 -15.00 -5.99 10.13
CA HIS A 323 -15.85 -4.81 10.20
C HIS A 323 -16.47 -4.69 11.60
N LEU A 324 -16.27 -3.54 12.26
CA LEU A 324 -17.00 -3.18 13.48
C LEU A 324 -18.39 -2.64 13.10
N HIS A 325 -19.23 -3.46 12.44
CA HIS A 325 -20.65 -3.17 12.38
C HIS A 325 -21.31 -3.72 13.64
N SER A 326 -21.86 -2.79 14.42
CA SER A 326 -22.71 -2.91 15.61
C SER A 326 -23.09 -4.34 16.01
N VAL A 327 -22.69 -4.68 17.23
CA VAL A 327 -23.29 -5.72 18.08
C VAL A 327 -24.83 -5.71 17.93
N SER A 328 -25.39 -6.73 17.30
CA SER A 328 -26.74 -7.19 17.63
C SER A 328 -26.85 -8.71 17.44
N GLN A 329 -26.70 -9.40 18.58
CA GLN A 329 -27.39 -10.63 18.98
C GLN A 329 -27.80 -11.62 17.88
N SER A 330 -27.00 -12.67 17.69
CA SER A 330 -27.39 -14.03 18.07
C SER A 330 -26.22 -14.96 17.82
N GLY A 331 -25.72 -15.60 18.88
CA GLY A 331 -24.73 -16.64 18.77
C GLY A 331 -25.22 -17.78 17.88
N GLN A 332 -24.37 -18.21 16.96
CA GLN A 332 -24.00 -19.61 16.75
C GLN A 332 -22.95 -19.67 15.63
N ASP A 333 -21.91 -20.44 15.91
CA ASP A 333 -20.83 -20.80 15.01
C ASP A 333 -21.32 -21.22 13.62
N ARG A 334 -20.72 -20.68 12.55
CA ARG A 334 -20.29 -21.45 11.37
C ARG A 334 -19.08 -20.80 10.67
N PRO A 335 -18.07 -21.59 10.28
CA PRO A 335 -17.03 -21.14 9.37
C PRO A 335 -17.58 -21.16 7.94
N LEU A 336 -17.55 -20.02 7.24
CA LEU A 336 -17.90 -19.98 5.82
C LEU A 336 -16.66 -20.33 4.99
N ASN A 337 -16.67 -21.57 4.50
CA ASN A 337 -15.81 -22.06 3.43
C ASN A 337 -15.97 -21.15 2.21
N ALA A 338 -14.89 -20.53 1.77
CA ALA A 338 -14.78 -19.93 0.46
C ALA A 338 -14.69 -21.06 -0.58
N GLN A 339 -15.83 -21.47 -1.13
CA GLN A 339 -15.86 -22.23 -2.37
C GLN A 339 -15.78 -21.25 -3.54
N TYR A 340 -14.78 -21.48 -4.36
CA TYR A 340 -14.48 -20.75 -5.58
C TYR A 340 -15.62 -20.93 -6.61
N GLU A 341 -16.27 -19.83 -6.99
CA GLU A 341 -16.88 -19.67 -8.31
C GLU A 341 -16.40 -18.32 -8.86
N LEU A 342 -15.21 -18.35 -9.46
CA LEU A 342 -14.78 -17.35 -10.42
C LEU A 342 -15.71 -17.47 -11.62
N LEU A 343 -16.47 -16.39 -11.87
CA LEU A 343 -17.11 -16.00 -13.12
C LEU A 343 -17.19 -17.11 -14.18
N GLY A 344 -18.39 -17.64 -14.36
CA GLY A 344 -18.72 -18.55 -15.45
C GLY A 344 -18.30 -17.97 -16.80
N LEU A 345 -17.18 -18.48 -17.32
CA LEU A 345 -16.89 -18.50 -18.74
C LEU A 345 -17.30 -19.88 -19.24
N SER A 346 -18.58 -20.01 -19.60
CA SER A 346 -19.04 -21.08 -20.48
C SER A 346 -19.08 -20.55 -21.91
N ALA A 347 -18.07 -20.93 -22.70
CA ALA A 347 -18.23 -21.44 -24.06
C ALA A 347 -16.96 -22.20 -24.46
#